data_AF-A0A2V5SDP6-F1
#
_entry.id   AF-A0A2V5SDP6-F1
#
_cell.length_a   1.000
_cell.length_b   1.000
_cell.length_c   1.000
_cell.angle_alpha   90.00
_cell.angle_beta   90.00
_cell.angle_gamma   90.00
#
_symmetry.space_group_name_H-M   'P 1'
#
loop_
_entity.id
_entity.type
_entity.pdbx_description
1 polymer ?
#
loop_
_entity_poly.entity_id
_entity_poly.type
_entity_poly.pdbx_seq_one_letter_code
_entity_poly.pdbx_strand_id
1 'polypeptide(L)'
;MSPEEIERRKQIQELRDKGDNAADVVNTQQEKKSQREEREKIAKVVFKKNGSKAQQIKVTTGIADDTYIEIKSGIAPGDEVISGSYSAISRKLKDNVKVTIEKPPGKN
;
A
#
# COMPACT_ATOMS: atom_id res chain seq x y z
N MET A 1 2.44 17.81 49.25
CA MET A 1 2.77 17.41 47.86
C MET A 1 1.76 18.09 46.94
N SER A 2 2.19 18.57 45.77
CA SER A 2 1.30 19.23 44.80
C SER A 2 0.26 18.22 44.28
N PRO A 3 -1.01 18.61 44.02
CA PRO A 3 -2.02 17.76 43.40
C PRO A 3 -1.52 17.06 42.12
N GLU A 4 -0.63 17.74 41.39
CA GLU A 4 -0.01 17.28 40.15
C GLU A 4 0.89 16.04 40.33
N GLU A 5 1.58 15.93 41.47
CA GLU A 5 2.50 14.82 41.79
C GLU A 5 1.74 13.53 42.11
N ILE A 6 0.52 13.69 42.65
CA ILE A 6 -0.36 12.58 43.04
C ILE A 6 -0.96 11.92 41.80
N GLU A 7 -1.36 12.73 40.82
CA GLU A 7 -1.95 12.27 39.56
C GLU A 7 -0.92 11.52 38.69
N ARG A 8 0.32 12.02 38.67
CA ARG A 8 1.44 11.37 37.98
C ARG A 8 1.80 10.02 38.58
N ARG A 9 1.83 9.90 39.92
CA ARG A 9 2.04 8.62 40.61
C ARG A 9 0.91 7.64 40.34
N LYS A 10 -0.35 8.11 40.29
CA LYS A 10 -1.51 7.27 40.01
C LYS A 10 -1.48 6.71 38.59
N GLN A 11 -1.12 7.51 37.59
CA GLN A 11 -0.94 7.05 36.20
C GLN A 11 0.18 6.01 36.06
N ILE A 12 1.31 6.22 36.75
CA ILE A 12 2.44 5.27 36.73
C ILE A 12 2.06 3.95 37.43
N GLN A 13 1.23 4.01 38.48
CA GLN A 13 0.71 2.84 39.19
C GLN A 13 -0.31 2.07 38.31
N GLU A 14 -1.22 2.76 37.64
CA GLU A 14 -2.21 2.15 36.73
C GLU A 14 -1.59 1.52 35.48
N LEU A 15 -0.44 2.04 35.02
CA LEU A 15 0.37 1.41 33.97
C LEU A 15 1.11 0.16 34.46
N ARG A 16 1.37 0.03 35.76
CA ARG A 16 2.02 -1.14 36.38
C ARG A 16 1.02 -2.24 36.79
N ASP A 17 -0.21 -1.89 37.13
CA ASP A 17 -1.27 -2.85 37.49
C ASP A 17 -1.90 -3.56 36.27
N LYS A 18 -1.63 -3.09 35.04
CA LYS A 18 -1.93 -3.85 33.81
C LYS A 18 -0.76 -4.77 33.51
N GLY A 19 -0.79 -5.96 34.14
CA GLY A 19 0.25 -6.99 34.10
C GLY A 19 0.77 -7.37 32.71
N ASP A 20 1.83 -8.18 32.69
CA ASP A 20 2.75 -8.53 31.59
C ASP A 20 2.16 -8.65 30.16
N ASN A 21 0.86 -8.93 30.03
CA ASN A 21 0.11 -8.89 28.77
C ASN A 21 -0.04 -7.49 28.13
N ALA A 22 0.09 -6.38 28.87
CA ALA A 22 -0.08 -5.04 28.29
C ALA A 22 1.10 -4.61 27.41
N ALA A 23 2.32 -5.00 27.78
CA ALA A 23 3.52 -4.68 27.02
C ALA A 23 3.54 -5.42 25.66
N ASP A 24 3.15 -6.69 25.63
CA ASP A 24 3.06 -7.49 24.40
C ASP A 24 1.97 -6.99 23.44
N VAL A 25 0.81 -6.56 23.96
CA VAL A 25 -0.29 -6.02 23.14
C VAL A 25 0.07 -4.65 22.54
N VAL A 26 0.84 -3.82 23.26
CA VAL A 26 1.32 -2.54 22.75
C VAL A 26 2.39 -2.74 21.68
N ASN A 27 3.34 -3.66 21.91
CA ASN A 27 4.39 -3.98 20.94
C ASN A 27 3.79 -4.52 19.61
N THR A 28 2.86 -5.48 19.71
CA THR A 28 2.18 -6.06 18.54
C THR A 28 1.38 -5.02 17.74
N GLN A 29 0.71 -4.08 18.40
CA GLN A 29 -0.03 -3.01 17.71
C GLN A 29 0.92 -2.02 17.03
N GLN A 30 2.06 -1.71 17.65
CA GLN A 30 3.04 -0.81 17.09
C GLN A 30 3.73 -1.41 15.86
N GLU A 31 4.05 -2.71 15.88
CA GLU A 31 4.57 -3.45 14.72
C GLU A 31 3.56 -3.55 13.57
N LYS A 32 2.28 -3.81 13.87
CA LYS A 32 1.24 -3.83 12.82
C LYS A 32 1.05 -2.45 12.19
N LYS A 33 1.16 -1.38 12.98
CA LYS A 33 1.04 0.00 12.49
C LYS A 33 2.23 0.38 11.62
N SER A 34 3.46 0.07 12.04
CA SER A 34 4.66 0.35 11.23
C SER A 34 4.67 -0.44 9.91
N GLN A 35 4.27 -1.72 9.93
CA GLN A 35 4.13 -2.52 8.70
C GLN A 35 3.07 -1.95 7.76
N ARG A 36 1.96 -1.42 8.30
CA ARG A 36 0.93 -0.76 7.48
C ARG A 36 1.45 0.54 6.87
N GLU A 37 2.12 1.37 7.66
CA GLU A 37 2.74 2.61 7.19
C GLU A 37 3.80 2.34 6.11
N GLU A 38 4.59 1.28 6.25
CA GLU A 38 5.57 0.87 5.24
C GLU A 38 4.90 0.40 3.95
N ARG A 39 3.83 -0.39 4.03
CA ARG A 39 3.03 -0.78 2.86
C ARG A 39 2.36 0.42 2.18
N GLU A 40 1.93 1.42 2.95
CA GLU A 40 1.33 2.65 2.42
C GLU A 40 2.38 3.58 1.78
N LYS A 41 3.65 3.52 2.19
CA LYS A 41 4.76 4.23 1.53
C LYS A 41 5.05 3.69 0.13
N ILE A 42 4.72 2.43 -0.15
CA ILE A 42 4.90 1.86 -1.49
C ILE A 42 3.83 2.43 -2.42
N ALA A 43 4.25 3.29 -3.33
CA ALA A 43 3.36 3.89 -4.31
C ALA A 43 2.76 2.80 -5.21
N LYS A 44 1.42 2.65 -5.13
CA LYS A 44 0.67 1.79 -6.04
C LYS A 44 0.48 2.51 -7.37
N VAL A 45 0.93 1.88 -8.43
CA VAL A 45 0.98 2.49 -9.77
C VAL A 45 0.49 1.50 -10.81
N VAL A 46 -0.20 2.03 -11.81
CA VAL A 46 -0.57 1.30 -13.03
C VAL A 46 -0.02 2.08 -14.22
N PHE A 47 0.40 1.36 -15.26
CA PHE A 47 0.83 1.98 -16.50
C PHE A 47 -0.32 1.99 -17.49
N LYS A 48 -0.73 3.19 -17.92
CA LYS A 48 -1.71 3.40 -18.97
C LYS A 48 -0.99 3.58 -20.30
N LYS A 49 -1.61 3.11 -21.38
CA LYS A 49 -1.17 3.41 -22.73
C LYS A 49 -1.60 4.83 -23.12
N ASN A 50 -0.64 5.64 -23.53
CA ASN A 50 -0.86 6.96 -24.11
C ASN A 50 -0.20 6.99 -25.49
N GLY A 51 -0.97 6.62 -26.53
CA GLY A 51 -0.45 6.43 -27.88
C GLY A 51 0.56 5.28 -27.95
N SER A 52 1.84 5.60 -28.17
CA SER A 52 2.95 4.64 -28.20
C SER A 52 3.83 4.66 -26.94
N LYS A 53 3.41 5.37 -25.89
CA LYS A 53 4.16 5.48 -24.64
C LYS A 53 3.37 4.93 -23.46
N ALA A 54 4.09 4.46 -22.45
CA ALA A 54 3.54 4.17 -21.14
C ALA A 54 3.50 5.44 -20.29
N GLN A 55 2.37 5.67 -19.63
CA GLN A 55 2.20 6.72 -18.65
C GLN A 55 1.98 6.09 -17.28
N GLN A 56 2.79 6.46 -16.29
CA GLN A 56 2.67 5.94 -14.94
C GLN A 56 1.60 6.72 -14.19
N ILE A 57 0.58 6.02 -13.70
CA ILE A 57 -0.53 6.61 -12.97
C ILE A 57 -0.58 6.04 -11.56
N LYS A 58 -0.59 6.92 -10.55
CA LYS A 58 -0.83 6.52 -9.16
C LYS A 58 -2.29 6.13 -9.00
N VAL A 59 -2.53 4.97 -8.39
CA VAL A 59 -3.88 4.45 -8.16
C VAL A 59 -4.12 4.21 -6.69
N THR A 60 -5.37 4.37 -6.27
CA THR A 60 -5.82 3.92 -4.95
C THR A 60 -6.53 2.59 -5.13
N THR A 61 -6.05 1.57 -4.42
CA THR A 61 -6.67 0.24 -4.47
C THR A 61 -7.59 0.01 -3.27
N GLY A 62 -8.61 -0.82 -3.45
CA GLY A 62 -9.52 -1.26 -2.43
C GLY A 62 -9.24 -2.67 -1.97
N ILE A 63 -10.28 -3.50 -1.99
CA ILE A 63 -10.20 -4.92 -1.65
C ILE A 63 -9.41 -5.65 -2.75
N ALA A 64 -8.63 -6.64 -2.35
CA ALA A 64 -7.88 -7.48 -3.26
C ALA A 64 -7.94 -8.94 -2.80
N ASP A 65 -7.94 -9.84 -3.75
CA ASP A 65 -7.72 -11.28 -3.56
C ASP A 65 -6.51 -11.72 -4.41
N ASP A 66 -6.30 -13.04 -4.50
CA ASP A 66 -5.16 -13.60 -5.23
C ASP A 66 -5.21 -13.35 -6.74
N THR A 67 -6.39 -13.06 -7.28
CA THR A 67 -6.65 -12.92 -8.72
C THR A 67 -6.97 -11.48 -9.13
N TYR A 68 -7.66 -10.73 -8.28
CA TYR A 68 -8.23 -9.43 -8.60
C TYR A 68 -7.91 -8.37 -7.54
N ILE A 69 -7.69 -7.14 -8.00
CA ILE A 69 -7.48 -5.96 -7.16
C ILE A 69 -8.50 -4.91 -7.58
N GLU A 70 -9.29 -4.42 -6.63
CA GLU A 70 -10.21 -3.31 -6.85
C GLU A 70 -9.42 -1.99 -6.99
N ILE A 71 -9.72 -1.22 -8.04
CA ILE A 71 -9.20 0.14 -8.22
C ILE A 71 -10.30 1.14 -7.85
N LYS A 72 -10.06 1.94 -6.82
CA LYS A 72 -10.99 2.98 -6.33
C LYS A 72 -10.81 4.31 -7.08
N SER A 73 -9.57 4.64 -7.45
CA SER A 73 -9.28 5.87 -8.18
C SER A 73 -7.97 5.79 -8.95
N GLY A 74 -7.82 6.70 -9.92
CA GLY A 74 -6.63 6.86 -10.76
C GLY A 74 -6.80 6.34 -12.18
N ILE A 75 -7.82 5.53 -12.48
CA ILE A 75 -8.13 5.02 -13.82
C ILE A 75 -9.61 5.21 -14.12
N ALA A 76 -9.92 5.53 -15.37
CA ALA A 76 -11.30 5.66 -15.85
C ALA A 76 -11.73 4.42 -16.66
N PRO A 77 -13.05 4.10 -16.70
CA PRO A 77 -13.58 3.12 -17.64
C PRO A 77 -13.19 3.48 -19.08
N GLY A 78 -12.67 2.52 -19.83
CA GLY A 78 -12.19 2.71 -21.20
C GLY A 78 -10.71 3.05 -21.33
N ASP A 79 -10.00 3.26 -20.22
CA ASP A 79 -8.54 3.40 -20.26
C ASP A 79 -7.86 2.08 -20.61
N GLU A 80 -6.97 2.13 -21.61
CA GLU A 80 -6.12 1.00 -21.96
C GLU A 80 -4.96 0.87 -20.97
N VAL A 81 -5.00 -0.15 -20.12
CA VAL A 81 -3.91 -0.48 -19.20
C VAL A 81 -2.90 -1.42 -19.85
N ILE A 82 -1.63 -1.25 -19.50
CA ILE A 82 -0.55 -2.10 -19.98
C ILE A 82 -0.41 -3.28 -19.02
N SER A 83 -0.66 -4.49 -19.52
CA SER A 83 -0.41 -5.75 -18.83
C SER A 83 0.76 -6.50 -19.47
N GLY A 84 1.46 -7.31 -18.69
CA GLY A 84 2.64 -8.04 -19.14
C GLY A 84 3.38 -8.72 -18.00
N SER A 85 4.53 -9.32 -18.29
CA SER A 85 5.35 -9.97 -17.26
C SER A 85 5.79 -8.98 -16.17
N TYR A 86 5.86 -9.46 -14.93
CA TYR A 86 6.32 -8.63 -13.80
C TYR A 86 7.69 -7.99 -14.07
N SER A 87 8.61 -8.72 -14.71
CA SER A 87 9.92 -8.21 -15.09
C SER A 87 9.84 -7.05 -16.09
N ALA A 88 8.91 -7.08 -17.05
CA ALA A 88 8.71 -5.98 -17.98
C ALA A 88 8.16 -4.74 -17.27
N ILE A 89 7.16 -4.92 -16.40
CA ILE A 89 6.51 -3.81 -15.70
C ILE A 89 7.42 -3.19 -14.64
N SER A 90 8.08 -4.00 -13.81
CA SER A 90 8.87 -3.51 -12.67
C SER A 90 10.27 -3.01 -13.03
N ARG A 91 10.89 -3.53 -14.10
CA ARG A 91 12.30 -3.21 -14.45
C ARG A 91 12.43 -2.40 -15.73
N LYS A 92 11.55 -2.60 -16.72
CA LYS A 92 11.70 -2.01 -18.06
C LYS A 92 10.75 -0.84 -18.30
N LEU A 93 9.54 -0.87 -17.76
CA LEU A 93 8.62 0.26 -17.83
C LEU A 93 9.06 1.35 -16.84
N LYS A 94 9.16 2.57 -17.37
CA LYS A 94 9.22 3.82 -16.61
C LYS A 94 8.22 4.79 -17.23
N ASP A 95 7.94 5.87 -16.51
CA ASP A 95 7.10 6.93 -17.05
C ASP A 95 7.65 7.46 -18.40
N ASN A 96 6.74 7.70 -19.34
CA ASN A 96 7.01 8.20 -20.70
C ASN A 96 7.89 7.31 -21.62
N VAL A 97 8.13 6.05 -21.26
CA VAL A 97 8.89 5.11 -22.09
C VAL A 97 8.04 4.61 -23.26
N LYS A 98 8.66 4.45 -24.43
CA LYS A 98 8.01 3.88 -25.62
C LYS A 98 7.72 2.40 -25.39
N VAL A 99 6.49 1.99 -25.64
CA VAL A 99 6.06 0.60 -25.45
C VAL A 99 5.55 0.03 -26.76
N THR A 100 5.90 -1.24 -26.99
CA THR A 100 5.36 -2.03 -28.10
C THR A 100 4.41 -3.05 -27.50
N ILE A 101 3.18 -3.06 -27.97
CA ILE A 101 2.19 -4.06 -27.56
C ILE A 101 2.50 -5.33 -28.34
N GLU A 102 2.98 -6.35 -27.64
CA GLU A 102 2.97 -7.69 -28.22
C GLU A 102 1.52 -8.12 -28.34
N LYS A 103 1.07 -8.41 -29.57
CA LYS A 103 -0.30 -8.81 -29.84
C LYS A 103 -0.58 -10.05 -28.97
N PRO A 104 -1.65 -10.06 -28.16
CA PRO A 104 -1.94 -11.22 -27.32
C PRO A 104 -2.03 -12.46 -28.22
N PRO A 105 -1.51 -13.63 -27.80
CA PRO A 105 -1.75 -14.86 -28.54
C PRO A 105 -3.27 -15.01 -28.63
N GLY A 106 -3.80 -14.93 -29.84
CA GLY A 106 -5.22 -15.04 -30.08
C GLY A 106 -5.71 -16.32 -29.44
N LYS A 107 -6.76 -16.23 -28.62
CA LYS A 107 -7.61 -17.40 -28.39
C LYS A 107 -8.18 -17.77 -29.76
N ASN A 108 -7.69 -18.86 -30.34
CA ASN A 108 -8.42 -19.60 -31.37
C ASN A 108 -9.65 -20.25 -30.74
#